data_AF-A0A351K9Q2-F1
#
_entry.id   AF-A0A351K9Q2-F1
#
_cell.length_a   1.000
_cell.length_b   1.000
_cell.length_c   1.000
_cell.angle_alpha   90.00
_cell.angle_beta   90.00
_cell.angle_gamma   90.00
#
_symmetry.space_group_name_H-M   'P 1'
#
loop_
_entity.id
_entity.type
_entity.pdbx_description
1 polymer ?
#
loop_
_entity_poly.entity_id
_entity_poly.type
_entity_poly.pdbx_seq_one_letter_code
_entity_poly.pdbx_strand_id
1 'polypeptide(L)' 'LEKGSAVLNTRTGNKERIGRILEMHANDREDRDEVRTGDIVAGIGLKNTRTGDTLCDPGHPIV' A
#
# COMPACT_ATOMS: atom_id res chain seq x y z
N LEU A 1 -3.61 -1.30 -7.55
CA LEU A 1 -2.72 -1.92 -6.54
C LEU A 1 -3.42 -3.15 -6.01
N GLU A 2 -2.88 -4.34 -6.25
CA GLU A 2 -3.53 -5.59 -5.86
C GLU A 2 -2.96 -6.15 -4.55
N LYS A 3 -3.77 -6.90 -3.84
CA LYS A 3 -3.37 -7.66 -2.65
C LYS A 3 -2.24 -8.63 -3.00
N GLY A 4 -1.18 -8.65 -2.20
CA GLY A 4 0.00 -9.49 -2.41
C GLY A 4 1.05 -8.91 -3.35
N SER A 5 0.78 -7.77 -3.99
CA SER A 5 1.72 -7.10 -4.89
C SER A 5 2.95 -6.55 -4.16
N ALA A 6 4.07 -6.47 -4.88
CA ALA A 6 5.31 -5.89 -4.40
C ALA A 6 5.48 -4.47 -4.93
N VAL A 7 5.69 -3.52 -4.03
CA VAL A 7 5.89 -2.09 -4.32
C VAL A 7 7.26 -1.65 -3.84
N LEU A 8 7.76 -0.54 -4.40
CA LEU A 8 9.01 0.09 -3.97
C LEU A 8 8.70 1.24 -3.02
N ASN A 9 9.32 1.25 -1.85
CA ASN A 9 9.39 2.44 -1.02
C ASN A 9 10.55 3.30 -1.51
N THR A 10 10.27 4.44 -2.14
CA THR A 10 11.30 5.27 -2.78
C THR A 10 12.19 6.02 -1.78
N ARG A 11 11.72 6.21 -0.53
CA ARG A 11 12.55 6.79 0.54
C ARG A 11 13.64 5.84 1.00
N THR A 12 13.32 4.55 1.18
CA THR A 12 14.27 3.56 1.74
C THR A 12 14.95 2.71 0.68
N GLY A 13 14.43 2.68 -0.55
CA GLY A 13 14.87 1.78 -1.61
C GLY A 13 14.47 0.31 -1.40
N ASN A 14 13.74 0.01 -0.34
CA ASN A 14 13.30 -1.35 -0.02
C ASN A 14 12.00 -1.70 -0.74
N LYS A 15 11.88 -2.98 -1.12
CA LYS A 15 10.63 -3.52 -1.65
C LYS A 15 9.73 -3.93 -0.49
N GLU A 16 8.51 -3.41 -0.50
CA GLU A 16 7.44 -3.75 0.44
C GLU A 16 6.41 -4.64 -0.24
N ARG A 17 5.78 -5.53 0.53
CA ARG A 17 4.70 -6.38 0.02
C ARG A 17 3.39 -5.97 0.67
N ILE A 18 2.40 -5.65 -0.15
CA ILE A 18 1.05 -5.35 0.33
C ILE A 18 0.40 -6.65 0.78
N GLY A 19 0.19 -6.81 2.09
CA GLY A 19 -0.40 -8.01 2.67
C GLY A 19 -1.91 -8.04 2.53
N ARG A 20 -2.60 -7.40 3.49
CA ARG A 20 -4.05 -7.21 3.45
C ARG A 20 -4.37 -5.75 3.23
N ILE A 21 -5.48 -5.49 2.55
CA ILE A 21 -5.97 -4.15 2.32
C ILE A 21 -7.35 -4.08 2.96
N LEU A 22 -7.54 -3.10 3.83
CA LEU A 22 -8.81 -2.86 4.48
C LEU A 22 -9.31 -1.47 4.12
N GLU A 23 -10.56 -1.38 3.70
CA GLU A 23 -11.29 -0.13 3.69
C GLU A 23 -12.06 0.01 5.01
N MET A 24 -11.90 1.15 5.66
CA MET A 24 -12.51 1.42 6.96
C MET A 24 -13.78 2.24 6.76
N HIS A 25 -14.92 1.67 7.14
CA HIS A 25 -16.20 2.37 7.24
C HIS A 25 -16.45 2.81 8.69
N ALA A 26 -17.50 3.59 8.93
CA ALA A 26 -17.80 4.12 10.26
C ALA A 26 -17.94 3.01 11.34
N ASN A 27 -18.56 1.89 10.99
CA ASN A 27 -18.83 0.79 11.92
C ASN A 27 -18.23 -0.55 11.46
N ASP A 28 -17.77 -0.63 10.22
CA ASP A 28 -17.38 -1.88 9.57
C ASP A 28 -16.01 -1.76 8.89
N ARG A 29 -15.38 -2.90 8.68
CA ARG A 29 -14.10 -3.01 7.94
C ARG A 29 -14.27 -4.01 6.82
N GLU A 30 -13.94 -3.59 5.61
CA GLU A 30 -14.09 -4.38 4.39
C GLU A 30 -12.71 -4.80 3.89
N ASP A 31 -12.49 -6.11 3.67
CA ASP A 31 -11.25 -6.60 3.05
C ASP A 31 -11.39 -6.44 1.53
N ARG A 32 -10.47 -5.68 0.93
CA ARG A 32 -10.45 -5.45 -0.51
C ARG A 32 -9.28 -6.17 -1.16
N ASP A 33 -9.53 -6.70 -2.35
CA ASP A 33 -8.50 -7.39 -3.13
C ASP A 33 -7.70 -6.42 -4.02
N GLU A 34 -8.27 -5.27 -4.36
CA GLU A 34 -7.61 -4.22 -5.15
C GLU A 34 -7.97 -2.81 -4.68
N VAL A 35 -7.09 -1.87 -5.01
CA VAL A 35 -7.21 -0.43 -4.73
C VAL A 35 -6.88 0.33 -5.99
N ARG A 36 -7.70 1.33 -6.32
CA ARG A 36 -7.55 2.12 -7.54
C ARG A 36 -7.10 3.54 -7.21
N THR A 37 -6.76 4.28 -8.25
CA THR A 37 -6.33 5.68 -8.13
C THR A 37 -7.44 6.52 -7.52
N GLY A 38 -7.12 7.24 -6.43
CA GLY A 38 -8.07 8.09 -5.71
C GLY A 38 -8.64 7.45 -4.43
N ASP A 39 -8.47 6.15 -4.25
CA ASP A 39 -8.95 5.45 -3.05
C ASP A 39 -8.00 5.66 -1.86
N ILE A 40 -8.56 5.67 -0.65
CA ILE A 40 -7.81 5.72 0.61
C ILE A 40 -8.14 4.47 1.41
N VAL A 41 -7.12 3.67 1.72
CA VAL A 41 -7.25 2.37 2.39
C VAL A 41 -6.12 2.14 3.38
N ALA A 42 -6.30 1.17 4.27
CA ALA A 42 -5.29 0.70 5.20
C ALA A 42 -4.59 -0.56 4.69
N GLY A 43 -3.29 -0.49 4.45
CA GLY A 43 -2.44 -1.65 4.17
C GLY A 43 -1.88 -2.27 5.46
N ILE A 44 -2.18 -3.54 5.73
CA ILE A 44 -1.62 -4.28 6.87
C ILE A 44 -0.39 -5.07 6.46
N GLY A 45 0.64 -5.02 7.31
CA GLY A 45 1.84 -5.87 7.19
C GLY A 45 3.04 -5.19 6.51
N LEU A 46 3.03 -3.86 6.39
CA LEU A 46 4.17 -3.08 5.94
C LEU A 46 5.29 -3.12 7.00
N LYS A 47 6.53 -3.35 6.58
CA LYS A 47 7.66 -3.50 7.51
C LYS A 47 8.42 -2.20 7.70
N ASN A 48 8.88 -1.57 6.62
CA ASN A 48 9.74 -0.39 6.65
C ASN A 48 9.07 0.86 6.07
N THR A 49 7.74 0.98 6.21
CA THR A 49 6.98 2.15 5.76
C THR A 49 6.63 3.04 6.94
N ARG A 50 6.82 4.35 6.78
CA ARG A 50 6.41 5.38 7.73
C ARG A 50 5.45 6.37 7.06
N THR A 51 4.74 7.13 7.87
CA THR A 51 3.88 8.23 7.39
C THR A 51 4.72 9.21 6.58
N GLY A 52 4.26 9.54 5.37
CA GLY A 52 4.97 10.40 4.42
C GLY A 52 5.85 9.66 3.40
N ASP A 53 5.94 8.34 3.48
CA ASP A 53 6.67 7.55 2.49
C ASP A 53 5.86 7.37 1.19
N THR A 54 6.54 7.49 0.05
CA THR A 54 5.97 7.18 -1.27
C THR A 54 6.19 5.70 -1.60
N LEU A 55 5.09 4.98 -1.84
CA LEU A 55 5.08 3.60 -2.34
C LEU A 55 4.65 3.62 -3.81
N CYS A 56 5.51 3.13 -4.70
CA CYS A 56 5.26 3.16 -6.14
C CYS A 56 5.64 1.85 -6.84
N ASP A 57 5.37 1.78 -8.14
CA ASP A 57 5.83 0.68 -8.98
C ASP A 57 7.37 0.66 -9.06
N PRO A 58 8.04 -0.49 -8.88
CA PRO A 58 9.50 -0.57 -8.96
C PRO A 58 10.09 -0.22 -10.34
N GLY A 59 9.33 -0.36 -11.42
CA GLY A 59 9.76 0.01 -12.77
C GLY A 59 9.64 1.51 -13.07
N HIS A 60 8.84 2.23 -12.27
CA HIS A 60 8.56 3.64 -12.45
C HIS A 60 8.67 4.39 -11.11
N PRO A 61 9.89 4.55 -10.57
CA PRO A 61 10.09 5.19 -9.27
C PRO A 61 9.72 6.68 -9.31
N ILE A 62 8.95 7.12 -8.32
CA ILE A 62 8.56 8.53 -8.11
C ILE A 62 8.65 8.89 -6.62
N VAL A 63 8.96 10.15 -6.31
CA VAL A 63 9.02 10.69 -4.95
C VAL A 63 7.88 11.66 -4.74
#